data_AF-A0A811Q8S2-F1
#
_entry.id   AF-A0A811Q8S2-F1
#
_cell.length_a   1.000
_cell.length_b   1.000
_cell.length_c   1.000
_cell.angle_alpha   90.00
_cell.angle_beta   90.00
_cell.angle_gamma   90.00
#
_symmetry.space_group_name_H-M   'P 1'
#
loop_
_entity.id
_entity.type
_entity.pdbx_description
1 polymer ?
#
loop_
_entity_poly.entity_id
_entity_poly.type
_entity_poly.pdbx_seq_one_letter_code
_entity_poly.pdbx_strand_id
1 'polypeptide(L)'
;MASPGSPGAVLVPRCPVIFNGTNWGDFVFHMEVHMDGQLLWGYLTGERICPPRPLLPTPPTYSPDADDDAKNALLEAFEAEMESYQSDLGAYETWLREEKSAKAILLASMEVDLSLSLRGLATSHLMWDHLRRSYEIRNEAMYLAVVEEAQSLRQLDSTVEDFHRQMTAVWHRLDSLGAEFCGGGTCRCCDRHRDQRDIFCLHEFLSRLCPEFETVRAQLLTRRPRPSLSEAMPELLEFELGV
;
A
#
# COMPACT_ATOMS: atom_id res chain seq x y z
N MET A 1 23.16 -22.65 -25.71
CA MET A 1 22.16 -23.69 -25.38
C MET A 1 21.23 -23.09 -24.33
N ALA A 2 20.05 -22.64 -24.75
CA ALA A 2 19.02 -22.13 -23.85
C ALA A 2 18.14 -23.32 -23.43
N SER A 3 17.97 -23.53 -22.14
CA SER A 3 16.98 -24.50 -21.64
C SER A 3 15.57 -24.02 -21.96
N PRO A 4 14.69 -24.87 -22.51
CA PRO A 4 13.31 -24.50 -22.75
C PRO A 4 12.59 -24.40 -21.41
N GLY A 5 12.06 -23.21 -21.10
CA GLY A 5 11.24 -22.97 -19.91
C GLY A 5 10.01 -23.87 -19.92
N SER A 6 9.72 -24.45 -18.75
CA SER A 6 8.59 -25.35 -18.53
C SER A 6 7.26 -24.66 -18.91
N PRO A 7 6.48 -25.19 -19.87
CA PRO A 7 5.18 -24.65 -20.20
C PRO A 7 4.18 -25.11 -19.14
N GLY A 8 3.79 -24.22 -18.23
CA GLY A 8 2.74 -24.49 -17.24
C GLY A 8 2.88 -23.81 -15.88
N ALA A 9 3.94 -23.02 -15.64
CA ALA A 9 4.00 -22.23 -14.41
C ALA A 9 3.03 -21.05 -14.52
N VAL A 10 1.87 -21.15 -13.87
CA VAL A 10 1.00 -19.99 -13.62
C VAL A 10 1.83 -19.03 -12.76
N LEU A 11 2.26 -17.92 -13.36
CA LEU A 11 2.96 -16.87 -12.63
C LEU A 11 1.97 -16.28 -11.64
N VAL A 12 2.23 -16.50 -10.35
CA VAL A 12 1.49 -15.81 -9.29
C VAL A 12 1.73 -14.31 -9.48
N PRO A 13 0.69 -13.48 -9.62
CA PRO A 13 0.85 -12.03 -9.69
C PRO A 13 1.65 -11.54 -8.48
N ARG A 14 2.55 -10.58 -8.72
CA ARG A 14 3.37 -9.97 -7.67
C ARG A 14 3.18 -8.47 -7.72
N CYS A 15 3.13 -7.87 -6.55
CA CYS A 15 3.24 -6.43 -6.42
C CYS A 15 4.59 -5.99 -7.06
N PRO A 16 4.62 -4.89 -7.84
CA PRO A 16 5.86 -4.36 -8.41
C PRO A 16 6.90 -3.99 -7.35
N VAL A 17 6.44 -3.59 -6.16
CA VAL A 17 7.28 -3.29 -5.01
C VAL A 17 7.35 -4.53 -4.11
N ILE A 18 8.55 -5.08 -3.95
CA ILE A 18 8.80 -6.19 -3.04
C ILE A 18 9.08 -5.62 -1.65
N PHE A 19 8.34 -6.11 -0.66
CA PHE A 19 8.56 -5.75 0.73
C PHE A 19 9.89 -6.32 1.24
N ASN A 20 10.76 -5.44 1.76
CA ASN A 20 12.09 -5.77 2.28
C ASN A 20 12.26 -5.42 3.78
N GLY A 21 11.17 -5.13 4.48
CA GLY A 21 11.19 -4.83 5.91
C GLY A 21 11.55 -3.38 6.27
N THR A 22 11.89 -2.55 5.29
CA THR A 22 12.21 -1.11 5.48
C THR A 22 11.35 -0.17 4.65
N ASN A 23 10.65 -0.70 3.64
CA ASN A 23 9.81 0.05 2.71
C ASN A 23 8.32 -0.17 2.97
N TRP A 24 7.89 -0.25 4.24
CA TRP A 24 6.52 -0.61 4.61
C TRP A 24 5.48 0.33 3.98
N GLY A 25 5.66 1.65 4.05
CA GLY A 25 4.72 2.62 3.47
C GLY A 25 4.54 2.45 1.95
N ASP A 26 5.64 2.46 1.20
CA ASP A 26 5.62 2.23 -0.25
C ASP A 26 5.00 0.87 -0.61
N PHE A 27 5.32 -0.17 0.16
CA PHE A 27 4.77 -1.51 -0.04
C PHE A 27 3.26 -1.53 0.18
N VAL A 28 2.75 -0.91 1.25
CA VAL A 28 1.31 -0.84 1.54
C VAL A 28 0.56 -0.17 0.40
N PHE A 29 1.01 1.02 -0.02
CA PHE A 29 0.40 1.76 -1.12
C PHE A 29 0.34 0.93 -2.40
N HIS A 30 1.48 0.35 -2.81
CA HIS A 30 1.54 -0.44 -4.03
C HIS A 30 0.75 -1.76 -3.92
N MET A 31 0.71 -2.36 -2.73
CA MET A 31 -0.05 -3.59 -2.49
C MET A 31 -1.56 -3.32 -2.51
N GLU A 32 -2.02 -2.20 -1.95
CA GLU A 32 -3.41 -1.76 -2.02
C GLU A 32 -3.83 -1.59 -3.48
N VAL A 33 -3.12 -0.77 -4.26
CA VAL A 33 -3.44 -0.55 -5.68
C VAL A 33 -3.40 -1.85 -6.49
N HIS A 34 -2.41 -2.71 -6.24
CA HIS A 34 -2.26 -3.98 -6.97
C HIS A 34 -3.38 -4.99 -6.64
N MET A 35 -3.78 -5.08 -5.38
CA MET A 35 -4.81 -6.02 -4.91
C MET A 35 -6.22 -5.49 -5.19
N ASP A 36 -6.43 -4.18 -5.13
CA ASP A 36 -7.73 -3.55 -5.44
C ASP A 36 -8.07 -3.72 -6.93
N GLY A 37 -7.10 -3.55 -7.82
CA GLY A 37 -7.24 -3.88 -9.25
C GLY A 37 -7.58 -5.35 -9.54
N GLN A 38 -7.44 -6.24 -8.55
CA GLN A 38 -7.81 -7.66 -8.62
C GLN A 38 -9.00 -8.01 -7.72
N LEU A 39 -9.63 -7.04 -7.06
CA LEU A 39 -10.73 -7.19 -6.09
C LEU A 39 -10.36 -8.02 -4.85
N LEU A 40 -9.07 -8.15 -4.55
CA LEU A 40 -8.55 -8.97 -3.45
C LEU A 40 -8.17 -8.16 -2.20
N TRP A 41 -8.13 -6.83 -2.28
CA TRP A 41 -7.69 -5.98 -1.16
C TRP A 41 -8.51 -6.20 0.12
N GLY A 42 -9.84 -6.35 -0.03
CA GLY A 42 -10.75 -6.61 1.09
C GLY A 42 -10.46 -7.89 1.88
N TYR A 43 -9.70 -8.84 1.32
CA TYR A 43 -9.25 -10.05 2.05
C TYR A 43 -8.12 -9.73 3.02
N LEU A 44 -7.22 -8.80 2.68
CA LEU A 44 -6.15 -8.35 3.57
C LEU A 44 -6.69 -7.43 4.67
N THR A 45 -7.58 -6.51 4.31
CA THR A 45 -8.18 -5.58 5.30
C THR A 45 -9.18 -6.27 6.22
N GLY A 46 -9.70 -7.43 5.83
CA GLY A 46 -10.69 -8.20 6.61
C GLY A 46 -12.14 -7.80 6.31
N GLU A 47 -12.37 -6.94 5.32
CA GLU A 47 -13.71 -6.57 4.84
C GLU A 47 -14.45 -7.75 4.18
N ARG A 48 -13.70 -8.68 3.58
CA ARG A 48 -14.24 -9.90 2.96
C ARG A 48 -14.36 -11.02 3.99
N ILE A 49 -15.49 -11.08 4.67
CA ILE A 49 -15.79 -12.11 5.68
C ILE A 49 -16.01 -13.47 5.01
N CYS A 50 -15.41 -14.53 5.59
CA CYS A 50 -15.64 -15.90 5.15
C CYS A 50 -17.11 -16.29 5.36
N PRO A 51 -17.84 -16.68 4.30
CA PRO A 51 -19.19 -17.22 4.48
C PRO A 51 -19.13 -18.54 5.27
N PRO A 52 -20.18 -18.88 6.02
CA PRO A 52 -20.25 -20.17 6.71
C PRO A 52 -20.17 -21.29 5.68
N ARG A 53 -19.51 -22.40 6.03
CA ARG A 53 -19.52 -23.59 5.18
C ARG A 53 -20.96 -24.13 5.13
N PRO A 54 -21.58 -24.24 3.95
CA PRO A 54 -22.94 -24.74 3.85
C PRO A 54 -23.01 -26.22 4.22
N LEU A 55 -24.14 -26.61 4.79
CA LEU A 55 -24.44 -27.98 5.16
C LEU A 55 -25.32 -28.61 4.08
N LEU A 56 -24.96 -29.81 3.64
CA LEU A 56 -25.73 -30.53 2.63
C LEU A 56 -27.14 -30.84 3.16
N PRO A 57 -28.22 -30.44 2.46
CA PRO A 57 -29.58 -30.79 2.86
C PRO A 57 -29.80 -32.30 2.91
N THR A 58 -30.53 -32.77 3.91
CA THR A 58 -30.90 -34.17 4.05
C THR A 58 -32.07 -34.53 3.15
N PRO A 59 -32.02 -35.64 2.39
CA PRO A 59 -33.14 -36.08 1.58
C PRO A 59 -34.42 -36.29 2.42
N PRO A 60 -35.60 -35.93 1.89
CA PRO A 60 -36.85 -36.08 2.63
C PRO A 60 -37.17 -37.56 2.88
N THR A 61 -37.69 -37.83 4.07
CA THR A 61 -38.22 -39.16 4.44
C THR A 61 -39.73 -39.12 4.45
N TYR A 62 -40.36 -40.16 3.90
CA TYR A 62 -41.81 -40.27 3.77
C TYR A 62 -42.39 -41.24 4.79
N SER A 63 -43.59 -40.93 5.29
CA SER A 63 -44.43 -41.93 5.95
C SER A 63 -44.93 -42.95 4.92
N PRO A 64 -45.04 -44.25 5.26
CA PRO A 64 -45.61 -45.26 4.35
C PRO A 64 -47.01 -44.90 3.82
N ASP A 65 -47.78 -44.16 4.62
CA ASP A 65 -49.16 -43.75 4.31
C ASP A 65 -49.27 -42.33 3.74
N ALA A 66 -48.15 -41.67 3.41
CA ALA A 66 -48.17 -40.33 2.84
C ALA A 66 -48.83 -40.33 1.45
N ASP A 67 -49.78 -39.42 1.24
CA ASP A 67 -50.32 -39.14 -0.08
C ASP A 67 -49.28 -38.46 -0.98
N ASP A 68 -49.55 -38.46 -2.29
CA ASP A 68 -48.60 -37.97 -3.28
C ASP A 68 -48.43 -36.46 -3.22
N ASP A 69 -49.45 -35.71 -2.76
CA ASP A 69 -49.36 -34.26 -2.57
C ASP A 69 -48.39 -33.92 -1.44
N ALA A 70 -48.43 -34.65 -0.32
CA ALA A 70 -47.49 -34.51 0.79
C ALA A 70 -46.05 -34.90 0.39
N LYS A 71 -45.88 -35.93 -0.44
CA LYS A 71 -44.56 -36.31 -0.98
C LYS A 71 -44.02 -35.22 -1.90
N ASN A 72 -44.84 -34.70 -2.80
CA ASN A 72 -44.45 -33.64 -3.73
C ASN A 72 -44.08 -32.36 -2.99
N ALA A 73 -44.85 -31.95 -1.98
CA ALA A 73 -44.52 -30.78 -1.18
C ALA A 73 -43.16 -30.91 -0.44
N LEU A 74 -42.84 -32.10 0.08
CA LEU A 74 -41.54 -32.37 0.71
C LEU A 74 -40.39 -32.38 -0.31
N LEU A 75 -40.63 -32.88 -1.53
CA LEU A 75 -39.66 -32.82 -2.63
C LEU A 75 -39.41 -31.38 -3.07
N GLU A 76 -40.46 -30.58 -3.28
CA GLU A 76 -40.35 -29.17 -3.65
C GLU A 76 -39.58 -28.36 -2.59
N ALA A 77 -39.85 -28.60 -1.31
CA ALA A 77 -39.10 -27.97 -0.22
C ALA A 77 -37.62 -28.37 -0.24
N PHE A 78 -37.32 -29.65 -0.45
CA PHE A 78 -35.95 -30.14 -0.56
C PHE A 78 -35.21 -29.59 -1.78
N GLU A 79 -35.88 -29.45 -2.92
CA GLU A 79 -35.32 -28.83 -4.13
C GLU A 79 -34.97 -27.36 -3.88
N ALA A 80 -35.85 -26.61 -3.22
CA ALA A 80 -35.57 -25.22 -2.83
C ALA A 80 -34.39 -25.11 -1.83
N GLU A 81 -34.31 -26.01 -0.85
CA GLU A 81 -33.16 -26.10 0.06
C GLU A 81 -31.85 -26.43 -0.69
N MET A 82 -31.93 -27.32 -1.69
CA MET A 82 -30.79 -27.70 -2.51
C MET A 82 -30.29 -26.55 -3.38
N GLU A 83 -31.20 -25.74 -3.94
CA GLU A 83 -30.86 -24.53 -4.69
C GLU A 83 -30.12 -23.51 -3.80
N SER A 84 -30.62 -23.26 -2.59
CA SER A 84 -29.94 -22.41 -1.60
C SER A 84 -28.56 -22.95 -1.24
N TYR A 85 -28.46 -24.25 -0.97
CA TYR A 85 -27.18 -24.91 -0.67
C TYR A 85 -26.16 -24.75 -1.79
N GLN A 86 -26.56 -24.92 -3.05
CA GLN A 86 -25.67 -24.77 -4.20
C GLN A 86 -25.17 -23.33 -4.34
N SER A 87 -26.06 -22.35 -4.13
CA SER A 87 -25.69 -20.93 -4.14
C SER A 87 -24.65 -20.61 -3.05
N ASP A 88 -24.92 -21.03 -1.81
CA ASP A 88 -24.03 -20.81 -0.67
C ASP A 88 -22.70 -21.53 -0.85
N LEU A 89 -22.70 -22.73 -1.44
CA LEU A 89 -21.49 -23.48 -1.75
C LEU A 89 -20.64 -22.76 -2.78
N GLY A 90 -21.27 -22.23 -3.85
CA GLY A 90 -20.58 -21.42 -4.85
C GLY A 90 -19.91 -20.18 -4.23
N ALA A 91 -20.61 -19.48 -3.33
CA ALA A 91 -20.05 -18.34 -2.61
C ALA A 91 -18.86 -18.74 -1.72
N TYR A 92 -19.00 -19.85 -0.97
CA TYR A 92 -17.94 -20.37 -0.10
C TYR A 92 -16.69 -20.80 -0.88
N GLU A 93 -16.86 -21.52 -1.98
CA GLU A 93 -15.75 -21.95 -2.84
C GLU A 93 -15.05 -20.78 -3.54
N THR A 94 -15.82 -19.76 -3.94
CA THR A 94 -15.27 -18.52 -4.52
C THR A 94 -14.42 -17.79 -3.49
N TRP A 95 -14.94 -17.60 -2.28
CA TRP A 95 -14.19 -16.97 -1.19
C TRP A 95 -12.89 -17.73 -0.89
N LEU A 96 -12.92 -19.07 -0.81
CA LEU A 96 -11.72 -19.88 -0.57
C LEU A 96 -10.66 -19.73 -1.67
N ARG A 97 -11.09 -19.58 -2.92
CA ARG A 97 -10.18 -19.39 -4.05
C ARG A 97 -9.50 -18.03 -3.97
N GLU A 98 -10.29 -16.99 -3.78
CA GLU A 98 -9.80 -15.60 -3.69
C GLU A 98 -8.89 -15.41 -2.47
N GLU A 99 -9.24 -15.99 -1.33
CA GLU A 99 -8.39 -16.01 -0.13
C GLU A 99 -7.04 -16.70 -0.38
N LYS A 100 -7.01 -17.81 -1.11
CA LYS A 100 -5.76 -18.47 -1.51
C LYS A 100 -4.94 -17.60 -2.46
N SER A 101 -5.59 -16.93 -3.41
CA SER A 101 -4.92 -15.98 -4.31
C SER A 101 -4.33 -14.80 -3.54
N ALA A 102 -5.08 -14.22 -2.60
CA ALA A 102 -4.61 -13.11 -1.76
C ALA A 102 -3.36 -13.51 -0.95
N LYS A 103 -3.37 -14.70 -0.33
CA LYS A 103 -2.18 -15.26 0.34
C LYS A 103 -1.00 -15.42 -0.61
N ALA A 104 -1.24 -15.99 -1.79
CA ALA A 104 -0.18 -16.26 -2.75
C ALA A 104 0.48 -14.96 -3.22
N ILE A 105 -0.30 -13.93 -3.55
CA ILE A 105 0.20 -12.62 -3.97
C ILE A 105 0.96 -11.96 -2.80
N LEU A 106 0.41 -11.97 -1.59
CA LEU A 106 1.07 -11.40 -0.41
C LEU A 106 2.45 -12.03 -0.19
N LEU A 107 2.53 -13.36 -0.10
CA LEU A 107 3.78 -14.07 0.14
C LEU A 107 4.77 -13.92 -1.02
N ALA A 108 4.30 -13.81 -2.26
CA ALA A 108 5.15 -13.62 -3.42
C ALA A 108 5.66 -12.17 -3.59
N SER A 109 5.09 -11.22 -2.85
CA SER A 109 5.39 -9.78 -2.91
C SER A 109 6.31 -9.30 -1.77
N MET A 110 7.04 -10.22 -1.13
CA MET A 110 7.97 -9.90 -0.05
C MET A 110 9.20 -10.81 -0.07
N GLU A 111 10.25 -10.39 0.62
CA GLU A 111 11.43 -11.22 0.83
C GLU A 111 11.09 -12.49 1.63
N VAL A 112 11.85 -13.56 1.38
CA VAL A 112 11.50 -14.91 1.85
C VAL A 112 11.54 -15.00 3.37
N ASP A 113 12.54 -14.39 4.01
CA ASP A 113 12.67 -14.32 5.46
C ASP A 113 11.48 -13.62 6.13
N LEU A 114 10.96 -12.55 5.52
CA LEU A 114 9.75 -11.86 5.96
C LEU A 114 8.52 -12.75 5.80
N SER A 115 8.40 -13.44 4.67
CA SER A 115 7.29 -14.37 4.41
C SER A 115 7.23 -15.52 5.43
N LEU A 116 8.39 -15.95 5.95
CA LEU A 116 8.47 -17.01 6.95
C LEU A 116 7.89 -16.59 8.31
N SER A 117 7.89 -15.29 8.64
CA SER A 117 7.25 -14.78 9.86
C SER A 117 5.74 -14.97 9.86
N LEU A 118 5.13 -15.12 8.67
CA LEU A 118 3.69 -15.29 8.49
C LEU A 118 3.23 -16.75 8.59
N ARG A 119 4.18 -17.67 8.75
CA ARG A 119 3.90 -19.10 8.78
C ARG A 119 2.98 -19.45 9.95
N GLY A 120 1.93 -20.21 9.66
CA GLY A 120 0.96 -20.66 10.65
C GLY A 120 -0.22 -19.71 10.86
N LEU A 121 -0.21 -18.52 10.25
CA LEU A 121 -1.37 -17.63 10.25
C LEU A 121 -2.44 -18.15 9.27
N ALA A 122 -3.67 -18.26 9.77
CA ALA A 122 -4.72 -18.99 9.07
C ALA A 122 -5.29 -18.25 7.86
N THR A 123 -5.30 -16.92 7.85
CA THR A 123 -5.90 -16.09 6.79
C THR A 123 -4.96 -15.00 6.31
N SER A 124 -5.18 -14.53 5.08
CA SER A 124 -4.46 -13.40 4.49
C SER A 124 -4.63 -12.13 5.34
N HIS A 125 -5.81 -11.93 5.92
CA HIS A 125 -6.08 -10.88 6.91
C HIS A 125 -5.16 -10.96 8.12
N LEU A 126 -5.02 -12.13 8.76
CA LEU A 126 -4.15 -12.30 9.93
C LEU A 126 -2.67 -12.07 9.57
N MET A 127 -2.26 -12.51 8.38
CA MET A 127 -0.93 -12.23 7.85
C MET A 127 -0.70 -10.73 7.69
N TRP A 128 -1.65 -10.03 7.08
CA TRP A 128 -1.58 -8.59 6.86
C TRP A 128 -1.57 -7.78 8.16
N ASP A 129 -2.45 -8.13 9.10
CA ASP A 129 -2.52 -7.49 10.42
C ASP A 129 -1.24 -7.69 11.24
N HIS A 130 -0.62 -8.87 11.16
CA HIS A 130 0.68 -9.12 11.78
C HIS A 130 1.79 -8.20 11.23
N LEU A 131 1.85 -8.06 9.90
CA LEU A 131 2.80 -7.16 9.26
C LEU A 131 2.54 -5.70 9.66
N ARG A 132 1.28 -5.25 9.58
CA ARG A 132 0.90 -3.90 9.95
C ARG A 132 1.36 -3.55 11.36
N ARG A 133 1.00 -4.36 12.36
CA ARG A 133 1.41 -4.11 13.75
C ARG A 133 2.92 -4.09 13.95
N SER A 134 3.65 -4.93 13.22
CA SER A 134 5.11 -5.06 13.37
C SER A 134 5.87 -3.93 12.70
N TYR A 135 5.41 -3.48 11.53
CA TYR A 135 6.15 -2.57 10.68
C TYR A 135 5.62 -1.14 10.71
N GLU A 136 4.35 -0.90 11.04
CA GLU A 136 3.80 0.45 11.26
C GLU A 136 4.49 1.13 12.45
N ILE A 137 4.66 0.42 13.57
CA ILE A 137 5.40 0.96 14.74
C ILE A 137 6.87 1.26 14.38
N ARG A 138 7.50 0.38 13.59
CA ARG A 138 8.86 0.62 13.10
C ARG A 138 8.91 1.82 12.15
N ASN A 139 7.88 2.00 11.32
CA ASN A 139 7.75 3.14 10.41
C ASN A 139 7.68 4.45 11.19
N GLU A 140 6.92 4.51 12.29
CA GLU A 140 6.84 5.70 13.16
C GLU A 140 8.18 6.03 13.82
N ALA A 141 8.89 5.03 14.35
CA ALA A 141 10.22 5.25 14.92
C ALA A 141 11.23 5.70 13.84
N MET A 142 11.16 5.12 12.64
CA MET A 142 11.96 5.55 11.50
C MET A 142 11.58 6.96 11.05
N TYR A 143 10.29 7.31 11.03
CA TYR A 143 9.80 8.64 10.69
C TYR A 143 10.41 9.69 11.63
N LEU A 144 10.37 9.44 12.94
CA LEU A 144 11.00 10.32 13.93
C LEU A 144 12.51 10.45 13.69
N ALA A 145 13.21 9.36 13.43
CA ALA A 145 14.65 9.41 13.12
C ALA A 145 14.94 10.22 11.86
N VAL A 146 14.12 10.10 10.81
CA VAL A 146 14.25 10.89 9.58
C VAL A 146 13.88 12.35 9.81
N VAL A 147 12.92 12.66 10.69
CA VAL A 147 12.60 14.03 11.10
C VAL A 147 13.78 14.65 11.86
N GLU A 148 14.42 13.90 12.76
CA GLU A 148 15.63 14.34 13.47
C GLU A 148 16.81 14.56 12.50
N GLU A 149 17.02 13.63 11.56
CA GLU A 149 18.00 13.78 10.48
C GLU A 149 17.71 15.05 9.68
N ALA A 150 16.46 15.21 9.21
CA ALA A 150 15.99 16.40 8.54
C ALA A 150 16.33 17.62 9.36
N GLN A 151 15.95 17.71 10.64
CA GLN A 151 16.23 18.84 11.55
C GLN A 151 17.72 19.14 11.76
N SER A 152 18.58 18.13 11.69
CA SER A 152 20.03 18.29 11.87
C SER A 152 20.76 18.80 10.62
N LEU A 153 20.23 18.55 9.42
CA LEU A 153 20.88 18.90 8.16
C LEU A 153 21.09 20.42 7.99
N ARG A 154 22.31 20.81 7.62
CA ARG A 154 22.73 22.17 7.30
C ARG A 154 23.69 22.08 6.11
N GLN A 155 23.74 23.13 5.27
CA GLN A 155 24.65 23.15 4.12
C GLN A 155 26.12 23.03 4.57
N LEU A 156 26.54 23.80 5.58
CA LEU A 156 27.92 23.80 6.09
C LEU A 156 28.95 23.95 4.95
N ASP A 157 29.91 23.03 4.84
CA ASP A 157 30.95 23.06 3.82
C ASP A 157 30.54 22.32 2.52
N SER A 158 29.29 21.89 2.39
CA SER A 158 28.79 21.22 1.18
C SER A 158 28.31 22.21 0.11
N THR A 159 28.44 21.81 -1.15
CA THR A 159 27.93 22.59 -2.28
C THR A 159 26.40 22.69 -2.21
N VAL A 160 25.82 23.73 -2.82
CA VAL A 160 24.35 23.87 -2.91
C VAL A 160 23.72 22.65 -3.57
N GLU A 161 24.36 22.07 -4.60
CA GLU A 161 23.85 20.86 -5.28
C GLU A 161 23.87 19.62 -4.38
N ASP A 162 24.96 19.38 -3.66
CA ASP A 162 25.07 18.24 -2.76
C ASP A 162 24.12 18.38 -1.58
N PHE A 163 23.97 19.60 -1.04
CA PHE A 163 23.00 19.89 0.01
C PHE A 163 21.56 19.68 -0.47
N HIS A 164 21.24 20.14 -1.68
CA HIS A 164 19.93 19.90 -2.31
C HIS A 164 19.66 18.40 -2.44
N ARG A 165 20.63 17.62 -2.95
CA ARG A 165 20.50 16.17 -3.07
C ARG A 165 20.23 15.49 -1.73
N GLN A 166 20.92 15.90 -0.67
CA GLN A 166 20.73 15.37 0.69
C GLN A 166 19.32 15.70 1.24
N MET A 167 18.90 16.96 1.16
CA MET A 167 17.57 17.39 1.61
C MET A 167 16.46 16.68 0.82
N THR A 168 16.57 16.58 -0.51
CA THR A 168 15.63 15.85 -1.37
C THR A 168 15.53 14.37 -0.98
N ALA A 169 16.65 13.71 -0.68
CA ALA A 169 16.64 12.32 -0.24
C ALA A 169 15.89 12.15 1.10
N VAL A 170 16.10 13.04 2.06
CA VAL A 170 15.40 13.01 3.35
C VAL A 170 13.90 13.32 3.19
N TRP A 171 13.55 14.31 2.39
CA TRP A 171 12.15 14.63 2.09
C TRP A 171 11.41 13.47 1.42
N HIS A 172 12.04 12.80 0.45
CA HIS A 172 11.45 11.61 -0.17
C HIS A 172 11.23 10.48 0.82
N ARG A 173 12.16 10.28 1.77
CA ARG A 173 11.98 9.31 2.86
C ARG A 173 10.84 9.71 3.79
N LEU A 174 10.67 10.99 4.10
CA LEU A 174 9.52 11.45 4.89
C LEU A 174 8.20 11.25 4.14
N ASP A 175 8.18 11.43 2.82
CA ASP A 175 6.99 11.17 2.02
C ASP A 175 6.62 9.68 1.99
N SER A 176 7.61 8.79 1.85
CA SER A 176 7.33 7.35 1.82
C SER A 176 6.95 6.77 3.18
N LEU A 177 7.32 7.45 4.27
CA LEU A 177 6.95 7.09 5.64
C LEU A 177 5.63 7.76 6.09
N GLY A 178 5.21 8.83 5.40
CA GLY A 178 4.03 9.63 5.73
C GLY A 178 2.70 9.01 5.29
N ALA A 179 1.59 9.65 5.68
CA ALA A 179 0.25 9.20 5.34
C ALA A 179 -0.02 9.29 3.83
N GLU A 180 -0.74 8.29 3.31
CA GLU A 180 -1.11 8.23 1.90
C GLU A 180 -2.02 9.40 1.49
N PHE A 181 -1.73 9.98 0.33
CA PHE A 181 -2.57 11.00 -0.30
C PHE A 181 -3.78 10.34 -0.97
N CYS A 182 -4.83 11.12 -1.25
CA CYS A 182 -5.98 10.64 -2.02
C CYS A 182 -5.52 9.85 -3.26
N GLY A 183 -5.88 8.56 -3.34
CA GLY A 183 -5.44 7.64 -4.41
C GLY A 183 -5.76 8.11 -5.83
N GLY A 184 -6.65 9.09 -6.00
CA GLY A 184 -6.95 9.71 -7.30
C GLY A 184 -5.94 10.76 -7.78
N GLY A 185 -5.03 11.26 -6.93
CA GLY A 185 -3.91 12.17 -7.28
C GLY A 185 -4.26 13.52 -7.93
N THR A 186 -5.53 13.75 -8.26
CA THR A 186 -6.04 14.84 -9.10
C THR A 186 -7.11 15.67 -8.40
N CYS A 187 -7.34 15.42 -7.10
CA CYS A 187 -8.23 16.24 -6.32
C CYS A 187 -7.58 17.58 -5.98
N ARG A 188 -8.40 18.63 -5.81
CA ARG A 188 -7.95 19.94 -5.28
C ARG A 188 -7.24 19.82 -3.92
N CYS A 189 -7.50 18.76 -3.15
CA CYS A 189 -6.76 18.46 -1.94
C CYS A 189 -5.28 18.14 -2.19
N CYS A 190 -4.99 17.33 -3.19
CA CYS A 190 -3.63 16.95 -3.58
C CYS A 190 -2.86 18.14 -4.14
N ASP A 191 -3.51 18.98 -4.96
CA ASP A 191 -2.89 20.21 -5.48
C ASP A 191 -2.47 21.13 -4.33
N ARG A 192 -3.39 21.40 -3.39
CA ARG A 192 -3.09 22.25 -2.23
C ARG A 192 -1.98 21.67 -1.36
N HIS A 193 -1.95 20.34 -1.18
CA HIS A 193 -0.90 19.69 -0.41
C HIS A 193 0.46 19.79 -1.10
N ARG A 194 0.50 19.60 -2.43
CA ARG A 194 1.71 19.78 -3.24
C ARG A 194 2.24 21.20 -3.15
N ASP A 195 1.36 22.19 -3.31
CA ASP A 195 1.73 23.61 -3.18
C ASP A 195 2.30 23.93 -1.78
N GLN A 196 1.66 23.41 -0.72
CA GLN A 196 2.13 23.57 0.65
C GLN A 196 3.48 22.89 0.88
N ARG A 197 3.69 21.71 0.29
CA ARG A 197 4.94 20.97 0.37
C ARG A 197 6.07 21.69 -0.36
N ASP A 198 5.82 22.20 -1.57
CA ASP A 198 6.80 22.97 -2.33
C ASP A 198 7.22 24.24 -1.57
N ILE A 199 6.26 24.93 -0.95
CA ILE A 199 6.55 26.08 -0.08
C ILE A 199 7.39 25.64 1.13
N PHE A 200 7.01 24.55 1.80
CA PHE A 200 7.75 24.05 2.96
C PHE A 200 9.20 23.70 2.59
N CYS A 201 9.41 22.93 1.52
CA CYS A 201 10.73 22.53 1.05
C CYS A 201 11.60 23.75 0.72
N LEU A 202 11.07 24.76 0.03
CA LEU A 202 11.80 25.99 -0.24
C LEU A 202 12.23 26.70 1.05
N HIS A 203 11.28 26.93 1.98
CA HIS A 203 11.58 27.64 3.23
C HIS A 203 12.60 26.90 4.06
N GLU A 204 12.42 25.60 4.19
CA GLU A 204 13.33 24.74 4.94
C GLU A 204 14.73 24.76 4.32
N PHE A 205 14.85 24.62 2.99
CA PHE A 205 16.12 24.69 2.27
C PHE A 205 16.84 26.01 2.55
N LEU A 206 16.18 27.14 2.29
CA LEU A 206 16.74 28.48 2.46
C LEU A 206 17.13 28.78 3.91
N SER A 207 16.40 28.23 4.89
CA SER A 207 16.70 28.41 6.32
C SER A 207 17.98 27.72 6.78
N ARG A 208 18.46 26.73 6.01
CA ARG A 208 19.59 25.85 6.34
C ARG A 208 20.82 26.07 5.47
N LEU A 209 20.72 26.96 4.49
CA LEU A 209 21.86 27.49 3.75
C LEU A 209 22.80 28.26 4.68
N CYS A 210 24.07 28.35 4.27
CA CYS A 210 25.08 29.08 5.01
C CYS A 210 24.77 30.60 5.04
N PRO A 211 25.24 31.34 6.05
CA PRO A 211 24.89 32.74 6.24
C PRO A 211 25.24 33.67 5.06
N GLU A 212 26.19 33.29 4.22
CA GLU A 212 26.63 34.02 3.03
C GLU A 212 25.47 34.21 2.03
N PHE A 213 24.52 33.28 2.01
CA PHE A 213 23.36 33.30 1.12
C PHE A 213 22.23 34.25 1.59
N GLU A 214 22.40 34.99 2.69
CA GLU A 214 21.34 35.85 3.26
C GLU A 214 20.71 36.80 2.22
N THR A 215 21.54 37.42 1.38
CA THR A 215 21.06 38.38 0.38
C THR A 215 20.15 37.70 -0.65
N VAL A 216 20.58 36.56 -1.20
CA VAL A 216 19.81 35.78 -2.18
C VAL A 216 18.54 35.22 -1.55
N ARG A 217 18.64 34.72 -0.31
CA ARG A 217 17.48 34.27 0.49
C ARG A 217 16.43 35.37 0.64
N ALA A 218 16.84 36.57 1.05
CA ALA A 218 15.92 37.70 1.23
C ALA A 218 15.22 38.07 -0.08
N GLN A 219 15.95 38.10 -1.19
CA GLN A 219 15.39 38.36 -2.52
C GLN A 219 14.35 37.30 -2.91
N LEU A 220 14.69 36.02 -2.82
CA LEU A 220 13.79 34.90 -3.13
C LEU A 220 12.50 34.93 -2.28
N LEU A 221 12.61 35.23 -0.98
CA LEU A 221 11.45 35.27 -0.07
C LEU A 221 10.48 36.44 -0.34
N THR A 222 10.97 37.54 -0.93
CA THR A 222 10.17 38.73 -1.25
C THR A 222 9.41 38.63 -2.57
N ARG A 223 9.82 37.73 -3.48
CA ARG A 223 9.23 37.55 -4.82
C ARG A 223 7.74 37.16 -4.77
N ARG A 224 6.96 37.67 -5.73
CA ARG A 224 5.54 37.34 -5.93
C ARG A 224 5.26 37.12 -7.43
N PRO A 225 4.75 35.95 -7.86
CA PRO A 225 4.53 34.74 -7.06
C PRO A 225 5.86 34.20 -6.48
N ARG A 226 5.77 33.43 -5.40
CA ARG A 226 6.95 32.84 -4.77
C ARG A 226 7.47 31.73 -5.69
N PRO A 227 8.79 31.66 -5.97
CA PRO A 227 9.34 30.58 -6.77
C PRO A 227 9.22 29.25 -6.03
N SER A 228 9.14 28.16 -6.77
CA SER A 228 9.41 26.81 -6.26
C SER A 228 10.89 26.64 -5.95
N LEU A 229 11.25 25.57 -5.22
CA LEU A 229 12.66 25.24 -4.97
C LEU A 229 13.42 25.06 -6.29
N SER A 230 12.84 24.36 -7.27
CA SER A 230 13.46 24.15 -8.59
C SER A 230 13.72 25.47 -9.34
N GLU A 231 12.85 26.47 -9.20
CA GLU A 231 13.04 27.78 -9.83
C GLU A 231 14.08 28.64 -9.09
N ALA A 232 14.29 28.40 -7.79
CA ALA A 232 15.29 29.11 -6.99
C ALA A 232 16.71 28.55 -7.15
N MET A 233 16.86 27.28 -7.53
CA MET A 233 18.15 26.61 -7.62
C MET A 233 19.18 27.33 -8.53
N PRO A 234 18.84 27.79 -9.75
CA PRO A 234 19.80 28.48 -10.60
C PRO A 234 20.43 29.72 -9.96
N GLU A 235 19.63 30.54 -9.27
CA GLU A 235 20.10 31.76 -8.60
C GLU A 235 21.04 31.44 -7.42
N LEU A 236 20.78 30.35 -6.71
CA LEU A 236 21.64 29.88 -5.62
C LEU A 236 22.98 29.34 -6.14
N LEU A 237 22.96 28.64 -7.29
CA LEU A 237 24.17 28.14 -7.94
C LEU A 237 25.01 29.26 -8.55
N GLU A 238 24.38 30.25 -9.19
CA GLU A 238 25.07 31.44 -9.70
C GLU A 238 25.82 32.17 -8.59
N PHE A 239 25.18 32.36 -7.44
CA PHE A 239 25.81 32.97 -6.27
C PHE A 239 26.99 32.15 -5.73
N GLU A 240 26.85 30.82 -5.61
CA GLU A 240 27.92 29.93 -5.14
C GLU A 240 29.14 29.95 -6.08
N LEU A 241 28.91 30.02 -7.39
CA LEU A 241 29.95 30.07 -8.42
C LEU A 241 30.58 31.47 -8.58
N GLY A 242 30.00 32.50 -7.94
CA GLY A 242 30.45 33.88 -8.03
C GLY A 242 30.23 34.52 -9.40
N VAL A 243 29.18 34.09 -10.11
CA VAL A 243 28.81 34.55 -11.48
C VAL A 243 27.75 35.63 -11.42
#